data_AF-A0A7C7EGW2-F1
#
_entry.id   AF-A0A7C7EGW2-F1
#
_cell.length_a   1.000
_cell.length_b   1.000
_cell.length_c   1.000
_cell.angle_alpha   90.00
_cell.angle_beta   90.00
_cell.angle_gamma   90.00
#
_symmetry.space_group_name_H-M   'P 1'
#
loop_
_entity.id
_entity.type
_entity.pdbx_description
1 polymer ?
#
loop_
_entity_poly.entity_id
_entity_poly.type
_entity_poly.pdbx_seq_one_letter_code
_entity_poly.pdbx_strand_id
1 'polypeptide(L)'
;MEKQNDALNTCNVQMLTLILSENQCHRCVHLAKEQGIKGGMALIGRGTVSSAILNLLGIKSQRKEIVSFLLKKENAEEVLNYFDEMLQLTKPGHGIAYTTPVISAVGLPDQDIHKHNVNHAHHMEGKSMFKKLTVIVERGIADDVMEIARKAGVRGGTILHGRGAGAEFAAKLFGVEIEPEKELVIILTPDHLVDKVVNDLTAGLKLEEPGKGILFVEPILDTRGLAEMSEKNQ
;
A
#
# COMPACT_ATOMS: atom_id res chain seq x y z
N MET A 1 24.77 -19.18 31.39
CA MET A 1 23.46 -19.39 30.74
C MET A 1 22.93 -18.01 30.40
N GLU A 2 23.36 -17.47 29.27
CA GLU A 2 22.98 -16.14 28.80
C GLU A 2 21.80 -16.27 27.84
N LYS A 3 20.84 -15.36 28.03
CA LYS A 3 19.60 -15.24 27.26
C LYS A 3 19.94 -14.94 25.79
N GLN A 4 19.52 -15.84 24.90
CA GLN A 4 19.51 -15.58 23.47
C GLN A 4 18.28 -14.70 23.17
N ASN A 5 18.54 -13.42 22.93
CA ASN A 5 17.56 -12.44 22.45
C ASN A 5 17.24 -12.81 20.99
N ASP A 6 16.12 -13.48 20.75
CA ASP A 6 15.57 -13.62 19.40
C ASP A 6 15.09 -12.24 18.93
N ALA A 7 15.95 -11.54 18.19
CA ALA A 7 15.56 -10.36 17.45
C ALA A 7 14.56 -10.79 16.36
N LEU A 8 13.29 -10.44 16.58
CA LEU A 8 12.19 -10.66 15.64
C LEU A 8 12.57 -10.12 14.25
N ASN A 9 12.74 -11.02 13.28
CA ASN A 9 12.92 -10.66 11.87
C ASN A 9 11.60 -10.15 11.30
N THR A 10 11.27 -8.89 11.62
CA THR A 10 10.17 -8.16 10.98
C THR A 10 10.61 -7.70 9.58
N CYS A 11 9.73 -7.77 8.59
CA CYS A 11 9.98 -7.12 7.30
C CYS A 11 10.33 -5.66 7.52
N ASN A 12 11.44 -5.20 6.94
CA ASN A 12 11.98 -3.86 7.14
C ASN A 12 11.24 -2.81 6.30
N VAL A 13 9.93 -2.95 6.11
CA VAL A 13 9.11 -2.12 5.22
C VAL A 13 7.94 -1.52 6.00
N GLN A 14 7.58 -0.28 5.68
CA GLN A 14 6.41 0.42 6.18
C GLN A 14 5.72 1.16 5.04
N MET A 15 4.42 1.40 5.21
CA MET A 15 3.66 2.21 4.28
C MET A 15 3.61 3.63 4.80
N LEU A 16 4.11 4.60 4.03
CA LEU A 16 3.83 6.02 4.24
C LEU A 16 2.59 6.39 3.43
N THR A 17 1.59 7.00 4.05
CA THR A 17 0.38 7.49 3.36
C THR A 17 0.17 8.97 3.61
N LEU A 18 -0.11 9.72 2.55
CA LEU A 18 -0.45 11.13 2.55
C LEU A 18 -1.86 11.33 1.99
N ILE A 19 -2.69 12.12 2.68
CA ILE A 19 -4.02 12.54 2.22
C ILE A 19 -3.94 14.04 1.88
N LEU A 20 -3.97 14.36 0.59
CA LEU A 20 -3.60 15.66 0.05
C LEU A 20 -4.74 16.28 -0.78
N SER A 21 -4.71 17.60 -0.97
CA SER A 21 -5.45 18.23 -2.07
C SER A 21 -4.80 17.89 -3.40
N GLU A 22 -5.51 18.06 -4.52
CA GLU A 22 -4.98 17.80 -5.87
C GLU A 22 -3.65 18.53 -6.14
N ASN A 23 -3.55 19.82 -5.77
CA ASN A 23 -2.32 20.59 -5.93
C ASN A 23 -1.16 20.07 -5.06
N GLN A 24 -1.43 19.67 -3.81
CA GLN A 24 -0.39 19.13 -2.92
C GLN A 24 0.01 17.72 -3.34
N CYS A 25 -0.92 16.93 -3.89
CA CYS A 25 -0.63 15.62 -4.47
C CYS A 25 0.34 15.74 -5.65
N HIS A 26 0.05 16.62 -6.61
CA HIS A 26 0.95 16.86 -7.74
C HIS A 26 2.36 17.29 -7.27
N ARG A 27 2.46 18.16 -6.26
CA ARG A 27 3.74 18.52 -5.64
C ARG A 27 4.42 17.33 -4.97
N CYS A 28 3.68 16.52 -4.21
CA CYS A 28 4.20 15.32 -3.54
C CYS A 28 4.79 14.33 -4.54
N VAL A 29 4.07 14.03 -5.63
CA VAL A 29 4.55 13.14 -6.70
C VAL A 29 5.80 13.70 -7.37
N HIS A 30 5.87 15.01 -7.61
CA HIS A 30 7.06 15.64 -8.15
C HIS A 30 8.27 15.54 -7.21
N LEU A 31 8.09 15.89 -5.94
CA LEU A 31 9.13 15.78 -4.90
C LEU A 31 9.60 14.33 -4.74
N ALA A 32 8.69 13.36 -4.82
CA ALA A 32 9.04 11.94 -4.81
C ALA A 32 9.95 11.57 -5.98
N LYS A 33 9.66 12.07 -7.19
CA LYS A 33 10.52 11.86 -8.37
C LYS A 33 11.91 12.50 -8.18
N GLU A 34 11.97 13.72 -7.65
CA GLU A 34 13.23 14.43 -7.39
C GLU A 34 14.13 13.71 -6.38
N GLN A 35 13.54 13.13 -5.33
CA GLN A 35 14.27 12.35 -4.32
C GLN A 35 14.48 10.88 -4.71
N GLY A 36 14.05 10.45 -5.91
CA GLY A 36 14.18 9.07 -6.35
C GLY A 36 13.31 8.08 -5.57
N ILE A 37 12.26 8.55 -4.88
CA ILE A 37 11.32 7.72 -4.13
C ILE A 37 10.46 6.93 -5.12
N LYS A 38 10.50 5.60 -4.98
CA LYS A 38 9.79 4.64 -5.85
C LYS A 38 8.66 3.92 -5.11
N GLY A 39 7.87 3.12 -5.82
CA GLY A 39 6.86 2.21 -5.26
C GLY A 39 5.64 2.94 -4.72
N GLY A 40 5.31 4.10 -5.29
CA GLY A 40 4.17 4.90 -4.88
C GLY A 40 2.91 4.62 -5.70
N MET A 41 1.77 4.96 -5.13
CA MET A 41 0.48 4.90 -5.81
C MET A 41 -0.45 5.98 -5.26
N ALA A 42 -1.24 6.58 -6.15
CA ALA A 42 -2.25 7.57 -5.83
C ALA A 42 -3.68 7.03 -6.09
N LEU A 43 -4.60 7.26 -5.16
CA LEU A 43 -6.03 6.99 -5.28
C LEU A 43 -6.84 8.28 -5.13
N ILE A 44 -7.92 8.41 -5.88
CA ILE A 44 -8.83 9.56 -5.78
C ILE A 44 -9.83 9.31 -4.65
N GLY A 45 -10.00 10.32 -3.80
CA GLY A 45 -10.93 10.33 -2.69
C GLY A 45 -11.69 11.65 -2.55
N ARG A 46 -12.47 11.75 -1.47
CA ARG A 46 -13.31 12.92 -1.19
C ARG A 46 -13.18 13.29 0.29
N GLY A 47 -12.77 14.52 0.57
CA GLY A 47 -12.75 15.10 1.91
C GLY A 47 -14.16 15.50 2.36
N THR A 48 -14.45 15.22 3.63
CA THR A 48 -15.78 15.38 4.23
C THR A 48 -15.84 16.47 5.31
N VAL A 49 -14.70 17.07 5.68
CA VAL A 49 -14.66 18.11 6.70
C VAL A 49 -15.30 19.39 6.14
N SER A 50 -16.38 19.83 6.77
CA SER A 50 -17.12 21.03 6.40
C SER A 50 -16.55 22.28 7.06
N SER A 51 -16.33 23.34 6.29
CA SER A 51 -16.27 24.70 6.85
C SER A 51 -17.65 25.34 6.73
N ALA A 52 -18.05 26.15 7.72
CA ALA A 52 -19.36 26.82 7.72
C ALA A 52 -19.56 27.70 6.47
N ILE A 53 -18.47 28.35 6.01
CA ILE A 53 -18.47 29.19 4.80
C ILE A 53 -18.62 28.33 3.54
N LEU A 54 -17.95 27.17 3.46
CA LEU A 54 -18.07 26.27 2.31
C LEU A 54 -19.47 25.68 2.20
N ASN A 55 -20.10 25.35 3.33
CA ASN A 55 -21.50 24.90 3.37
C ASN A 55 -22.46 26.00 2.89
N LEU A 56 -22.24 27.25 3.30
CA LEU A 56 -23.02 28.40 2.84
C LEU A 56 -22.91 28.58 1.31
N LEU A 57 -21.74 28.30 0.73
CA LEU A 57 -21.50 28.33 -0.72
C LEU A 57 -21.95 27.04 -1.45
N GLY A 58 -22.60 26.10 -0.77
CA GLY A 58 -23.06 24.84 -1.36
C GLY A 58 -21.95 23.83 -1.67
N ILE A 59 -20.72 24.07 -1.22
CA ILE A 59 -19.57 23.18 -1.42
C ILE A 59 -19.59 22.09 -0.35
N LYS A 60 -20.16 20.93 -0.71
CA LYS A 60 -20.38 19.82 0.23
C LYS A 60 -19.19 18.88 0.41
N SER A 61 -18.20 18.95 -0.49
CA SER A 61 -17.03 18.07 -0.41
C SER A 61 -15.90 18.56 -1.31
N GLN A 62 -14.67 18.33 -0.89
CA GLN A 62 -13.49 18.65 -1.68
C GLN A 62 -12.85 17.37 -2.21
N ARG A 63 -12.39 17.40 -3.46
CA ARG A 63 -11.57 16.31 -4.02
C ARG A 63 -10.27 16.21 -3.21
N LYS A 64 -9.92 15.00 -2.82
CA LYS A 64 -8.68 14.66 -2.13
C LYS A 64 -8.03 13.50 -2.85
N GLU A 65 -6.73 13.33 -2.66
CA GLU A 65 -5.99 12.20 -3.20
C GLU A 65 -5.18 11.56 -2.08
N ILE A 66 -5.16 10.23 -2.07
CA ILE A 66 -4.41 9.42 -1.11
C ILE A 66 -3.19 8.90 -1.86
N VAL A 67 -2.00 9.37 -1.49
CA VAL A 67 -0.73 8.93 -2.05
C VAL A 67 -0.04 8.07 -1.03
N SER A 68 0.36 6.86 -1.42
CA SER A 68 1.00 5.91 -0.54
C SER A 68 2.32 5.44 -1.14
N PHE A 69 3.36 5.27 -0.32
CA PHE A 69 4.69 4.78 -0.70
C PHE A 69 5.12 3.64 0.22
N LEU A 70 5.59 2.54 -0.36
CA LEU A 70 6.25 1.47 0.38
C LEU A 70 7.73 1.81 0.57
N LEU A 71 8.12 2.03 1.83
CA LEU A 71 9.45 2.51 2.19
C LEU A 71 10.14 1.51 3.12
N LYS A 72 11.48 1.45 3.05
CA LYS A 72 12.23 0.79 4.12
C LYS A 72 12.01 1.55 5.43
N LYS A 73 11.88 0.83 6.55
CA LYS A 73 11.65 1.44 7.86
C LYS A 73 12.75 2.45 8.23
N GLU A 74 13.99 2.15 7.87
CA GLU A 74 15.14 3.03 8.09
C GLU A 74 15.04 4.38 7.34
N ASN A 75 14.34 4.41 6.21
CA ASN A 75 14.15 5.62 5.39
C ASN A 75 12.80 6.30 5.64
N ALA A 76 11.84 5.62 6.29
CA ALA A 76 10.46 6.09 6.38
C ALA A 76 10.32 7.40 7.16
N GLU A 77 11.09 7.57 8.24
CA GLU A 77 11.09 8.79 9.05
C GLU A 77 11.69 9.98 8.29
N GLU A 78 12.81 9.78 7.61
CA GLU A 78 13.45 10.81 6.79
C GLU A 78 12.52 11.31 5.68
N VAL A 79 11.91 10.39 4.94
CA VAL A 79 10.98 10.72 3.85
C VAL A 79 9.71 11.42 4.39
N LEU A 80 9.19 10.99 5.53
CA LEU A 80 8.05 11.65 6.18
C LEU A 80 8.40 13.10 6.56
N ASN A 81 9.55 13.32 7.20
CA ASN A 81 10.01 14.65 7.61
C ASN A 81 10.23 15.56 6.39
N TYR A 82 10.81 15.03 5.32
CA TYR A 82 10.98 15.75 4.06
C TYR A 82 9.63 16.21 3.47
N PHE A 83 8.62 15.33 3.42
CA PHE A 83 7.30 15.73 2.94
C PHE A 83 6.59 16.70 3.88
N ASP A 84 6.75 16.56 5.21
CA ASP A 84 6.20 17.52 6.17
C ASP A 84 6.74 18.93 5.92
N GLU A 85 8.06 19.07 5.76
CA GLU A 85 8.70 20.36 5.49
C GLU A 85 8.25 20.94 4.15
N MET A 86 8.34 20.16 3.06
CA MET A 86 8.12 20.66 1.70
C MET A 86 6.65 20.94 1.38
N LEU A 87 5.73 20.14 1.96
CA LEU A 87 4.29 20.31 1.80
C LEU A 87 3.68 21.16 2.92
N GLN A 88 4.45 21.46 3.98
CA GLN A 88 4.03 22.20 5.18
C GLN A 88 2.83 21.54 5.87
N LEU A 89 2.92 20.23 6.15
CA LEU A 89 1.77 19.44 6.64
C LEU A 89 1.33 19.83 8.05
N THR A 90 2.22 20.41 8.85
CA THR A 90 1.89 21.04 10.14
C THR A 90 0.88 22.18 10.05
N LYS A 91 0.72 22.82 8.88
CA LYS A 91 -0.25 23.91 8.71
C LYS A 91 -1.66 23.36 8.45
N PRO A 92 -2.71 23.94 9.07
CA PRO A 92 -4.08 23.49 8.86
C PRO A 92 -4.48 23.46 7.37
N GLY A 93 -5.01 22.32 6.93
CA GLY A 93 -5.57 22.15 5.59
C GLY A 93 -4.56 21.76 4.49
N HIS A 94 -3.27 21.63 4.80
CA HIS A 94 -2.24 21.26 3.81
C HIS A 94 -2.15 19.75 3.54
N GLY A 95 -2.63 18.92 4.47
CA GLY A 95 -2.70 17.48 4.27
C GLY A 95 -2.60 16.74 5.59
N ILE A 96 -2.61 15.42 5.49
CA ILE A 96 -2.33 14.50 6.60
C ILE A 96 -1.28 13.53 6.09
N ALA A 97 -0.28 13.19 6.90
CA ALA A 97 0.63 12.09 6.63
C ALA A 97 0.68 11.15 7.84
N TYR A 98 0.77 9.86 7.58
CA TYR A 98 0.89 8.83 8.62
C TYR A 98 1.58 7.60 8.06
N THR A 99 2.16 6.79 8.94
CA THR A 99 2.76 5.50 8.59
C THR A 99 1.97 4.33 9.15
N THR A 100 1.94 3.21 8.44
CA THR A 100 1.37 1.94 8.92
C THR A 100 2.36 0.79 8.72
N PRO A 101 2.31 -0.24 9.59
CA PRO A 101 3.21 -1.39 9.48
C PRO A 101 2.86 -2.27 8.27
N VAL A 102 3.89 -2.81 7.63
CA VAL A 102 3.79 -3.83 6.59
C VAL A 102 4.52 -5.09 7.09
N ILE A 103 3.85 -6.24 6.99
CA ILE A 103 4.34 -7.54 7.47
C ILE A 103 5.28 -8.17 6.44
N SER A 104 4.94 -8.07 5.16
CA SER A 104 5.78 -8.54 4.05
C SER A 104 5.44 -7.78 2.77
N ALA A 105 6.39 -7.74 1.83
CA ALA A 105 6.20 -7.17 0.50
C ALA A 105 7.00 -7.94 -0.55
N VAL A 106 6.49 -7.97 -1.79
CA VAL A 106 7.09 -8.59 -2.98
C VAL A 106 6.97 -7.62 -4.16
N GLY A 107 7.97 -7.58 -5.04
CA GLY A 107 7.93 -6.77 -6.27
C GLY A 107 8.31 -5.30 -6.11
N LEU A 108 8.95 -4.93 -5.00
CA LEU A 108 9.43 -3.57 -4.80
C LEU A 108 10.57 -3.21 -5.79
N PRO A 109 10.53 -2.02 -6.42
CA PRO A 109 11.60 -1.58 -7.31
C PRO A 109 12.90 -1.40 -6.54
N ASP A 110 13.95 -2.12 -6.94
CA ASP A 110 15.34 -1.80 -6.59
C ASP A 110 15.64 -1.83 -5.08
N GLN A 111 15.27 -2.93 -4.44
CA GLN A 111 15.73 -3.23 -3.10
C GLN A 111 16.31 -4.63 -3.08
N ASP A 112 17.58 -4.73 -2.68
CA ASP A 112 18.19 -5.93 -2.11
C ASP A 112 17.44 -6.30 -0.81
N ILE A 113 16.15 -6.57 -0.91
CA ILE A 113 15.47 -7.43 0.04
C ILE A 113 16.04 -8.78 -0.32
N HIS A 114 17.16 -9.12 0.34
CA HIS A 114 17.71 -10.45 0.36
C HIS A 114 16.53 -11.41 0.37
N LYS A 115 16.60 -12.42 -0.51
CA LYS A 115 15.74 -13.61 -0.56
C LYS A 115 15.77 -14.33 0.79
N HIS A 116 15.32 -13.67 1.83
CA HIS A 116 14.97 -14.29 3.08
C HIS A 116 13.64 -14.91 2.78
N ASN A 117 13.70 -16.24 2.75
CA ASN A 117 12.60 -17.16 2.83
C ASN A 117 11.35 -16.47 3.39
N VAL A 118 10.20 -16.81 2.82
CA VAL A 118 8.90 -16.75 3.46
C VAL A 118 8.95 -17.68 4.70
N ASN A 119 9.81 -17.34 5.66
CA ASN A 119 9.98 -18.00 6.92
C ASN A 119 8.88 -17.41 7.78
N HIS A 120 7.73 -18.06 7.70
CA HIS A 120 6.59 -17.95 8.59
C HIS A 120 6.29 -16.51 9.02
N ALA A 121 5.22 -15.94 8.48
CA ALA A 121 4.53 -14.78 9.04
C ALA A 121 3.90 -15.10 10.43
N HIS A 122 4.61 -15.82 11.29
CA HIS A 122 4.24 -16.14 12.65
C HIS A 122 4.94 -15.17 13.60
N HIS A 123 4.10 -14.47 14.37
CA HIS A 123 4.42 -13.56 15.46
C HIS A 123 4.85 -12.13 15.10
N MET A 124 3.86 -11.32 14.72
CA MET A 124 3.67 -10.03 15.39
C MET A 124 2.55 -10.19 16.42
N GLU A 125 2.79 -9.74 17.65
CA GLU A 125 1.81 -9.76 18.73
C GLU A 125 0.55 -8.99 18.32
N GLY A 126 -0.55 -9.74 18.24
CA GLY A 126 -1.82 -9.35 17.66
C GLY A 126 -2.39 -10.55 16.88
N LYS A 127 -2.89 -11.57 17.59
CA LYS A 127 -3.57 -12.74 17.02
C LYS A 127 -4.90 -12.32 16.37
N SER A 128 -4.84 -11.59 15.27
CA SER A 128 -6.00 -11.44 14.40
C SER A 128 -6.06 -12.65 13.47
N MET A 129 -7.26 -13.21 13.34
CA MET A 129 -7.51 -14.36 12.48
C MET A 129 -7.31 -14.04 10.99
N PHE A 130 -7.24 -12.76 10.62
CA PHE A 130 -7.15 -12.30 9.23
C PHE A 130 -5.96 -11.36 9.01
N LYS A 131 -5.50 -11.31 7.76
CA LYS A 131 -4.57 -10.30 7.24
C LYS A 131 -5.17 -9.61 6.02
N LYS A 132 -4.69 -8.40 5.73
CA LYS A 132 -5.05 -7.65 4.52
C LYS A 132 -3.90 -7.80 3.53
N LEU A 133 -4.18 -8.40 2.39
CA LEU A 133 -3.28 -8.43 1.24
C LEU A 133 -3.70 -7.30 0.30
N THR A 134 -2.73 -6.56 -0.20
CA THR A 134 -2.92 -5.55 -1.22
C THR A 134 -2.02 -5.87 -2.40
N VAL A 135 -2.60 -5.99 -3.59
CA VAL A 135 -1.88 -6.26 -4.85
C VAL A 135 -2.07 -5.09 -5.79
N ILE A 136 -0.99 -4.45 -6.22
CA ILE A 136 -0.98 -3.34 -7.16
C ILE A 136 -0.45 -3.86 -8.49
N VAL A 137 -1.27 -3.75 -9.54
CA VAL A 137 -0.95 -4.22 -10.89
C VAL A 137 -1.30 -3.16 -11.92
N GLU A 138 -0.87 -3.37 -13.17
CA GLU A 138 -1.37 -2.60 -14.30
C GLU A 138 -2.88 -2.80 -14.47
N ARG A 139 -3.53 -1.76 -15.00
CA ARG A 139 -4.97 -1.82 -15.24
C ARG A 139 -5.34 -2.96 -16.20
N GLY A 140 -6.38 -3.70 -15.86
CA GLY A 140 -6.87 -4.86 -16.61
C GLY A 140 -6.35 -6.19 -16.09
N ILE A 141 -5.44 -6.19 -15.10
CA ILE A 141 -4.85 -7.42 -14.53
C ILE A 141 -5.54 -7.84 -13.22
N ALA A 142 -6.39 -7.00 -12.64
CA ALA A 142 -7.05 -7.32 -11.35
C ALA A 142 -7.91 -8.59 -11.39
N ASP A 143 -8.49 -8.94 -12.54
CA ASP A 143 -9.26 -10.18 -12.68
C ASP A 143 -8.36 -11.43 -12.61
N ASP A 144 -7.16 -11.38 -13.21
CA ASP A 144 -6.16 -12.46 -13.11
C ASP A 144 -5.68 -12.63 -11.66
N VAL A 145 -5.45 -11.52 -10.95
CA VAL A 145 -5.14 -11.53 -9.51
C VAL A 145 -6.22 -12.31 -8.75
N MET A 146 -7.49 -12.00 -9.01
CA MET A 146 -8.60 -12.66 -8.32
C MET A 146 -8.81 -14.10 -8.76
N GLU A 147 -8.52 -14.47 -10.00
CA GLU A 147 -8.56 -15.87 -10.45
C GLU A 147 -7.53 -16.71 -9.70
N ILE A 148 -6.27 -16.24 -9.62
CA ILE A 148 -5.19 -16.93 -8.89
C ILE A 148 -5.54 -17.03 -7.41
N ALA A 149 -5.98 -15.92 -6.79
CA ALA A 149 -6.33 -15.90 -5.37
C ALA A 149 -7.49 -16.85 -5.05
N ARG A 150 -8.52 -16.94 -5.89
CA ARG A 150 -9.65 -17.88 -5.70
C ARG A 150 -9.20 -19.34 -5.74
N LYS A 151 -8.28 -19.71 -6.63
CA LYS A 151 -7.66 -21.05 -6.66
C LYS A 151 -6.89 -21.34 -5.37
N ALA A 152 -6.42 -20.31 -4.68
CA ALA A 152 -5.78 -20.42 -3.36
C ALA A 152 -6.75 -20.46 -2.17
N GLY A 153 -8.06 -20.39 -2.40
CA GLY A 153 -9.08 -20.44 -1.35
C GLY A 153 -9.60 -19.07 -0.89
N VAL A 154 -9.15 -17.97 -1.53
CA VAL A 154 -9.71 -16.64 -1.28
C VAL A 154 -11.13 -16.56 -1.83
N ARG A 155 -12.06 -16.02 -1.03
CA ARG A 155 -13.46 -15.89 -1.42
C ARG A 155 -13.72 -14.70 -2.35
N GLY A 156 -13.07 -13.58 -2.08
CA GLY A 156 -13.30 -12.33 -2.80
C GLY A 156 -12.28 -11.26 -2.46
N GLY A 157 -12.39 -10.15 -3.16
CA GLY A 157 -11.54 -8.97 -3.00
C GLY A 157 -12.25 -7.73 -3.50
N THR A 158 -11.65 -6.57 -3.26
CA THR A 158 -12.14 -5.28 -3.72
C THR A 158 -11.13 -4.67 -4.67
N ILE A 159 -11.56 -4.28 -5.87
CA ILE A 159 -10.72 -3.66 -6.88
C ILE A 159 -10.93 -2.14 -6.82
N LEU A 160 -9.83 -1.40 -6.76
CA LEU A 160 -9.77 0.05 -6.72
C LEU A 160 -8.92 0.52 -7.89
N HIS A 161 -9.29 1.66 -8.48
CA HIS A 161 -8.51 2.28 -9.54
C HIS A 161 -7.61 3.37 -8.96
N GLY A 162 -6.38 3.44 -9.45
CA GLY A 162 -5.41 4.43 -9.03
C GLY A 162 -4.40 4.74 -10.13
N ARG A 163 -3.34 5.44 -9.74
CA ARG A 163 -2.22 5.79 -10.62
C ARG A 163 -0.90 5.45 -9.96
N GLY A 164 0.10 5.09 -10.73
CA GLY A 164 1.46 4.96 -10.24
C GLY A 164 2.02 6.33 -9.82
N ALA A 165 2.65 6.39 -8.65
CA ALA A 165 3.34 7.58 -8.15
C ALA A 165 4.79 7.21 -7.82
N GLY A 166 5.75 8.09 -8.10
CA GLY A 166 7.17 7.82 -7.84
C GLY A 166 8.08 7.93 -9.06
N ALA A 167 9.38 7.81 -8.79
CA ALA A 167 10.47 8.09 -9.73
C ALA A 167 10.51 7.14 -10.93
N GLU A 168 10.02 5.91 -10.80
CA GLU A 168 9.96 4.91 -11.87
C GLU A 168 8.94 5.27 -12.97
N PHE A 169 8.07 6.24 -12.72
CA PHE A 169 7.02 6.69 -13.65
C PHE A 169 7.34 8.04 -14.31
N ALA A 170 8.61 8.45 -14.33
CA ALA A 170 9.06 9.71 -14.94
C ALA A 170 9.00 9.73 -16.49
N ALA A 171 8.24 8.83 -17.12
CA ALA A 171 8.06 8.81 -18.57
C ALA A 171 7.32 10.07 -19.05
N LYS A 172 7.94 10.79 -19.99
CA LYS A 172 7.33 11.94 -20.67
C LYS A 172 6.94 11.52 -22.08
N LEU A 173 5.68 11.73 -22.44
CA LEU A 173 5.20 11.60 -23.81
C LEU A 173 4.75 12.98 -24.29
N PHE A 174 5.33 13.47 -25.39
CA PHE A 174 5.07 14.81 -25.92
C PHE A 174 5.25 15.95 -24.89
N GLY A 175 6.19 15.81 -23.96
CA GLY A 175 6.45 16.82 -22.92
C GLY A 175 5.46 16.80 -21.75
N VAL A 176 4.48 15.89 -21.76
CA VAL A 176 3.51 15.69 -20.67
C VAL A 176 3.98 14.53 -19.79
N GLU A 177 3.98 14.73 -18.47
CA GLU A 177 4.22 13.63 -17.53
C GLU A 177 3.01 12.68 -17.53
N ILE A 178 3.25 11.40 -17.79
CA ILE A 178 2.19 10.38 -17.79
C ILE A 178 2.35 9.52 -16.53
N GLU A 179 1.34 9.57 -15.67
CA GLU A 179 1.18 8.63 -14.57
C GLU A 179 0.43 7.39 -15.08
N PRO A 180 0.97 6.17 -14.93
CA PRO A 180 0.31 4.98 -15.44
C PRO A 180 -0.94 4.65 -14.63
N GLU A 181 -2.01 4.21 -15.31
CA GLU A 181 -3.19 3.67 -14.64
C GLU A 181 -2.86 2.34 -13.96
N LYS A 182 -3.29 2.20 -12.71
CA LYS A 182 -3.08 1.01 -11.89
C LYS A 182 -4.40 0.51 -11.33
N GLU A 183 -4.44 -0.78 -11.04
CA GLU A 183 -5.49 -1.40 -10.23
C GLU A 183 -4.88 -1.90 -8.93
N LEU A 184 -5.60 -1.65 -7.84
CA LEU A 184 -5.28 -2.14 -6.51
C LEU A 184 -6.35 -3.13 -6.07
N VAL A 185 -5.93 -4.33 -5.70
CA VAL A 185 -6.81 -5.40 -5.23
C VAL A 185 -6.59 -5.60 -3.74
N ILE A 186 -7.62 -5.34 -2.94
CA ILE A 186 -7.65 -5.62 -1.50
C ILE A 186 -8.29 -6.97 -1.27
N ILE A 187 -7.58 -7.85 -0.56
CA ILE A 187 -8.04 -9.17 -0.16
C ILE A 187 -7.91 -9.29 1.37
N LEU A 188 -8.98 -9.65 2.05
CA LEU A 188 -8.92 -10.07 3.44
C LEU A 188 -8.95 -11.60 3.47
N THR A 189 -7.95 -12.22 4.07
CA THR A 189 -7.82 -13.68 4.10
C THR A 189 -7.41 -14.18 5.48
N PRO A 190 -7.85 -15.38 5.91
CA PRO A 190 -7.38 -15.99 7.14
C PRO A 190 -5.86 -16.13 7.15
N ASP A 191 -5.25 -15.97 8.33
CA ASP A 191 -3.80 -16.01 8.52
C ASP A 191 -3.15 -17.28 7.92
N HIS A 192 -3.80 -18.44 8.08
CA HIS A 192 -3.33 -19.72 7.57
C HIS A 192 -3.31 -19.83 6.02
N LEU A 193 -4.02 -18.96 5.30
CA LEU A 193 -4.01 -18.93 3.83
C LEU A 193 -3.01 -17.91 3.25
N VAL A 194 -2.48 -17.00 4.08
CA VAL A 194 -1.65 -15.87 3.61
C VAL A 194 -0.47 -16.37 2.78
N ASP A 195 0.34 -17.28 3.31
CA ASP A 195 1.55 -17.77 2.63
C ASP A 195 1.21 -18.43 1.29
N LYS A 196 0.14 -19.23 1.23
CA LYS A 196 -0.31 -19.87 -0.02
C LYS A 196 -0.71 -18.82 -1.07
N VAL A 197 -1.52 -17.84 -0.67
CA VAL A 197 -2.01 -16.79 -1.58
C VAL A 197 -0.86 -15.93 -2.09
N VAL A 198 0.08 -15.55 -1.20
CA VAL A 198 1.28 -14.79 -1.57
C VAL A 198 2.12 -15.56 -2.58
N ASN A 199 2.38 -16.85 -2.34
CA ASN A 199 3.19 -17.68 -3.23
C ASN A 199 2.53 -17.86 -4.60
N ASP A 200 1.24 -18.19 -4.63
CA ASP A 200 0.48 -18.40 -5.87
C ASP A 200 0.42 -17.12 -6.71
N LEU A 201 0.18 -15.95 -6.07
CA LEU A 201 0.18 -14.65 -6.75
C LEU A 201 1.57 -14.25 -7.24
N THR A 202 2.60 -14.46 -6.43
CA THR A 202 3.99 -14.16 -6.81
C THR A 202 4.40 -14.95 -8.05
N ALA A 203 4.13 -16.25 -8.07
CA ALA A 203 4.43 -17.10 -9.21
C ALA A 203 3.55 -16.79 -10.43
N GLY A 204 2.23 -16.66 -10.24
CA GLY A 204 1.27 -16.49 -11.32
C GLY A 204 1.39 -15.15 -12.04
N LEU A 205 1.72 -14.08 -11.31
CA LEU A 205 1.89 -12.73 -11.87
C LEU A 205 3.35 -12.37 -12.14
N LYS A 206 4.28 -13.25 -11.72
CA LYS A 206 5.74 -13.03 -11.81
C LYS A 206 6.18 -11.74 -11.11
N LEU A 207 5.69 -11.53 -9.88
CA LEU A 207 5.90 -10.28 -9.14
C LEU A 207 7.38 -9.98 -8.83
N GLU A 208 8.26 -10.96 -8.91
CA GLU A 208 9.70 -10.76 -8.77
C GLU A 208 10.34 -10.10 -10.02
N GLU A 209 9.66 -10.12 -11.16
CA GLU A 209 10.11 -9.43 -12.36
C GLU A 209 9.80 -7.92 -12.26
N PRO A 210 10.74 -7.03 -12.64
CA PRO A 210 10.53 -5.59 -12.57
C PRO A 210 9.25 -5.14 -13.30
N GLY A 211 8.43 -4.35 -12.61
CA GLY A 211 7.24 -3.72 -13.17
C GLY A 211 6.00 -4.62 -13.26
N LYS A 212 6.06 -5.90 -12.85
CA LYS A 212 4.90 -6.81 -12.89
C LYS A 212 3.85 -6.58 -11.81
N GLY A 213 4.18 -5.80 -10.80
CA GLY A 213 3.27 -5.41 -9.74
C GLY A 213 3.93 -5.47 -8.38
N ILE A 214 3.21 -5.05 -7.36
CA ILE A 214 3.66 -5.07 -5.96
C ILE A 214 2.60 -5.80 -5.15
N LEU A 215 3.01 -6.71 -4.28
CA LEU A 215 2.15 -7.32 -3.28
C LEU A 215 2.67 -6.95 -1.90
N PHE A 216 1.79 -6.60 -0.98
CA PHE A 216 2.17 -6.43 0.43
C PHE A 216 1.05 -6.87 1.37
N VAL A 217 1.47 -7.23 2.59
CA VAL A 217 0.60 -7.75 3.65
C VAL A 217 0.60 -6.79 4.83
N GLU A 218 -0.57 -6.42 5.33
CA GLU A 218 -0.75 -5.55 6.49
C GLU A 218 -1.47 -6.29 7.63
N PRO A 219 -1.16 -5.97 8.90
CA PRO A 219 -1.88 -6.52 10.03
C PRO A 219 -3.31 -5.99 10.07
N ILE A 220 -4.24 -6.84 10.47
CA ILE A 220 -5.60 -6.44 10.85
C ILE A 220 -5.71 -6.60 12.37
N LEU A 221 -6.40 -5.69 13.05
CA LEU A 221 -6.65 -5.81 14.49
C LEU A 221 -7.90 -6.64 14.80
N ASP A 222 -8.99 -6.40 14.06
CA ASP A 222 -10.28 -7.07 14.25
C ASP A 222 -11.11 -7.04 12.95
N THR A 223 -12.08 -7.94 12.79
CA THR A 223 -12.97 -8.01 11.62
C THR A 223 -14.44 -8.24 12.02
N ARG A 224 -15.37 -7.70 11.24
CA ARG A 224 -16.81 -8.00 11.33
C ARG A 224 -17.34 -8.28 9.92
N GLY A 225 -18.37 -9.11 9.79
CA GLY A 225 -18.98 -9.44 8.49
C GLY A 225 -18.25 -10.52 7.68
N LEU A 226 -17.27 -11.23 8.29
CA LEU A 226 -16.53 -12.33 7.66
C LEU A 226 -16.92 -13.72 8.20
N ALA A 227 -18.16 -13.88 8.69
CA ALA A 227 -18.63 -15.03 9.49
C ALA A 227 -18.30 -16.42 8.90
N GLU A 228 -18.35 -16.59 7.57
CA GLU A 228 -18.07 -17.87 6.91
C GLU A 228 -16.57 -18.24 6.83
N MET A 229 -15.67 -17.29 7.07
CA MET A 229 -14.21 -17.49 6.92
C MET A 229 -13.54 -17.95 8.23
N SER A 230 -14.26 -17.89 9.36
CA SER A 230 -13.80 -18.35 10.68
C SER A 230 -14.19 -19.79 11.02
N GLU A 231 -15.18 -20.37 10.34
CA GLU A 231 -15.82 -21.64 10.78
C GLU A 231 -15.20 -22.93 10.21
N LYS A 232 -14.33 -22.87 9.18
CA LYS A 232 -13.72 -24.08 8.60
C LYS A 232 -12.58 -24.72 9.43
N ASN A 233 -12.36 -24.25 10.66
CA ASN A 233 -11.37 -24.78 11.60
C ASN A 233 -11.99 -25.40 12.87
N GLN A 234 -13.22 -25.92 12.78
CA GLN A 234 -13.79 -26.82 13.79
C GLN A 234 -14.05 -28.20 13.21
#